data_AF-A0A7Y6NMC2-F1
#
_entry.id   AF-A0A7Y6NMC2-F1
#
_cell.length_a   1.000
_cell.length_b   1.000
_cell.length_c   1.000
_cell.angle_alpha   90.00
_cell.angle_beta   90.00
_cell.angle_gamma   90.00
#
_symmetry.space_group_name_H-M   'P 1'
#
loop_
_entity.id
_entity.type
_entity.pdbx_description
1 polymer ?
#
loop_
_entity_poly.entity_id
_entity_poly.type
_entity_poly.pdbx_seq_one_letter_code
_entity_poly.pdbx_strand_id
1 'polypeptide(L)'
;MTREPRRPHRTSRRPQRRSLPVLLGTLATLAACSAPGVAQPGRAAPGASAASAASGAVAVYKPLGSRQCEVPPPRATLERELAAAGVPVLGTACGRDGRMRAALCGAPDGRIVIFEVPTERVAAAAAAGFEPLANLPDATREPCPGS
;
A
#
# COMPACT_ATOMS: atom_id res chain seq x y z
N MET A 1 16.30 23.42 -49.61
CA MET A 1 16.51 22.07 -49.02
C MET A 1 15.30 21.77 -48.17
N THR A 2 14.46 20.89 -48.69
CA THR A 2 13.04 20.77 -48.34
C THR A 2 12.85 20.00 -47.05
N ARG A 3 12.00 20.55 -46.19
CA ARG A 3 11.65 20.09 -44.85
C ARG A 3 10.70 18.89 -44.96
N GLU A 4 11.05 17.73 -44.41
CA GLU A 4 10.13 16.59 -44.31
C GLU A 4 9.63 16.45 -42.86
N PRO A 5 8.33 16.66 -42.58
CA PRO A 5 7.77 16.43 -41.25
C PRO A 5 7.50 14.93 -41.03
N ARG A 6 8.07 14.36 -39.96
CA ARG A 6 7.78 13.00 -39.51
C ARG A 6 6.30 12.86 -39.12
N ARG A 7 5.68 11.82 -39.67
CA ARG A 7 4.27 11.45 -39.50
C ARG A 7 3.91 11.21 -38.02
N PRO A 8 2.72 11.63 -37.55
CA PRO A 8 2.21 11.27 -36.24
C PRO A 8 1.78 9.80 -36.19
N HIS A 9 2.16 9.09 -35.13
CA HIS A 9 1.63 7.76 -34.83
C HIS A 9 0.15 7.83 -34.48
N ARG A 10 -0.64 7.09 -35.26
CA ARG A 10 -2.09 6.96 -35.18
C ARG A 10 -2.48 6.33 -33.84
N THR A 11 -3.26 7.06 -33.06
CA THR A 11 -3.89 6.63 -31.81
C THR A 11 -4.81 5.44 -32.04
N SER A 12 -4.47 4.28 -31.49
CA SER A 12 -5.36 3.11 -31.46
C SER A 12 -6.39 3.28 -30.34
N ARG A 13 -7.48 3.99 -30.63
CA ARG A 13 -8.71 3.97 -29.82
C ARG A 13 -9.30 2.55 -29.87
N ARG A 14 -9.21 1.78 -28.78
CA ARG A 14 -10.04 0.57 -28.62
C ARG A 14 -11.45 0.99 -28.16
N PRO A 15 -12.52 0.48 -28.81
CA PRO A 15 -13.89 0.82 -28.47
C PRO A 15 -14.33 0.19 -27.15
N GLN A 16 -15.15 0.96 -26.44
CA GLN A 16 -15.86 0.61 -25.22
C GLN A 16 -16.67 -0.68 -25.38
N ARG A 17 -16.53 -1.60 -24.41
CA ARG A 17 -17.57 -2.60 -24.14
C ARG A 17 -18.39 -2.12 -22.95
N ARG A 18 -19.55 -1.57 -23.31
CA ARG A 18 -20.68 -1.30 -22.43
C ARG A 18 -21.24 -2.62 -21.91
N SER A 19 -21.36 -2.74 -20.59
CA SER A 19 -22.31 -3.64 -19.94
C SER A 19 -22.84 -2.94 -18.68
N LEU A 20 -24.06 -2.43 -18.78
CA LEU A 20 -24.99 -2.02 -17.71
C LEU A 20 -26.14 -3.06 -17.72
N PRO A 21 -27.12 -2.98 -16.80
CA PRO A 21 -27.13 -2.83 -15.34
C PRO A 21 -27.92 -4.02 -14.72
N VAL A 22 -28.52 -3.85 -13.53
CA VAL A 22 -29.58 -4.67 -12.85
C VAL A 22 -29.07 -5.10 -11.45
N LEU A 23 -29.76 -4.97 -10.32
CA LEU A 23 -30.98 -4.30 -9.83
C LEU A 23 -31.12 -4.81 -8.36
N LEU A 24 -31.97 -4.16 -7.56
CA LEU A 24 -32.40 -4.54 -6.19
C LEU A 24 -31.31 -4.34 -5.09
N GLY A 25 -31.49 -3.57 -4.03
CA GLY A 25 -32.70 -3.10 -3.38
C GLY A 25 -32.73 -3.64 -1.96
N THR A 26 -32.66 -2.76 -0.95
CA THR A 26 -33.44 -2.82 0.31
C THR A 26 -33.07 -1.66 1.22
N LEU A 27 -34.07 -0.83 1.52
CA LEU A 27 -34.11 0.14 2.61
C LEU A 27 -34.10 -0.60 3.96
N ALA A 28 -33.38 -0.05 4.94
CA ALA A 28 -33.69 -0.25 6.35
C ALA A 28 -33.27 1.00 7.15
N THR A 29 -34.22 1.93 7.27
CA THR A 29 -34.23 3.03 8.24
C THR A 29 -34.51 2.51 9.63
N LEU A 30 -33.58 2.69 10.57
CA LEU A 30 -33.78 2.57 12.02
C LEU A 30 -33.07 3.79 12.64
N ALA A 31 -33.83 4.82 12.99
CA ALA A 31 -34.42 5.05 14.31
C ALA A 31 -33.50 5.95 15.16
N ALA A 32 -33.86 7.23 15.18
CA ALA A 32 -33.30 8.25 16.05
C ALA A 32 -33.81 8.07 17.49
N CYS A 33 -32.90 8.14 18.45
CA CYS A 33 -33.23 8.52 19.83
C CYS A 33 -32.21 9.59 20.26
N SER A 34 -32.66 10.85 20.28
CA SER A 34 -31.99 11.95 20.95
C SER A 34 -32.44 11.98 22.41
N ALA A 35 -31.48 11.95 23.34
CA ALA A 35 -31.71 12.33 24.73
C ALA A 35 -30.62 13.33 25.17
N PRO A 36 -30.98 14.55 25.61
CA PRO A 36 -30.05 15.48 26.23
C PRO A 36 -29.94 15.15 27.72
N GLY A 37 -28.72 14.96 28.23
CA GLY A 37 -28.55 14.57 29.64
C GLY A 37 -27.14 14.79 30.16
N VAL A 38 -26.98 15.92 30.85
CA VAL A 38 -26.03 16.26 31.94
C VAL A 38 -24.52 16.19 31.69
N ALA A 39 -23.94 17.39 31.62
CA ALA A 39 -22.51 17.64 31.84
C ALA A 39 -22.12 17.31 33.29
N GLN A 40 -21.10 16.47 33.47
CA GLN A 40 -20.35 16.33 34.72
C GLN A 40 -18.91 16.81 34.50
N PRO A 41 -18.38 17.69 35.36
CA PRO A 41 -16.95 17.91 35.46
C PRO A 41 -16.37 16.93 36.50
N GLY A 42 -15.38 16.13 36.11
CA GLY A 42 -14.50 15.51 37.11
C GLY A 42 -13.92 14.15 36.77
N ARG A 43 -12.58 14.17 36.66
CA ARG A 43 -11.60 13.14 37.07
C ARG A 43 -11.24 12.02 36.09
N ALA A 44 -9.98 12.13 35.67
CA ALA A 44 -8.95 11.10 35.56
C ALA A 44 -9.25 9.91 34.64
N ALA A 45 -8.63 9.93 33.46
CA ALA A 45 -8.52 8.80 32.57
C ALA A 45 -7.44 7.82 33.06
N PRO A 46 -7.76 6.54 33.33
CA PRO A 46 -6.88 5.43 33.02
C PRO A 46 -7.12 5.01 31.56
N GLY A 47 -6.03 4.64 30.88
CA GLY A 47 -5.97 4.40 29.45
C GLY A 47 -7.05 3.45 28.93
N ALA A 48 -7.82 3.94 27.96
CA ALA A 48 -8.46 3.10 26.97
C ALA A 48 -7.37 2.50 26.09
N SER A 49 -6.73 1.44 26.57
CA SER A 49 -6.19 0.42 25.68
C SER A 49 -7.41 -0.21 25.03
N ALA A 50 -7.81 0.34 23.89
CA ALA A 50 -8.65 -0.39 22.97
C ALA A 50 -7.94 -1.73 22.78
N ALA A 51 -8.54 -2.79 23.33
CA ALA A 51 -8.25 -4.14 22.91
C ALA A 51 -8.56 -4.15 21.42
N SER A 52 -7.55 -3.80 20.63
CA SER A 52 -7.50 -4.06 19.21
C SER A 52 -7.81 -5.53 19.13
N ALA A 53 -9.02 -5.85 18.65
CA ALA A 53 -9.34 -7.21 18.23
C ALA A 53 -8.09 -7.68 17.50
N ALA A 54 -7.48 -8.77 17.98
CA ALA A 54 -6.19 -9.28 17.53
C ALA A 54 -6.32 -9.71 16.06
N SER A 55 -6.46 -8.71 15.21
CA SER A 55 -6.47 -8.73 13.77
C SER A 55 -5.00 -8.88 13.49
N GLY A 56 -4.57 -10.13 13.29
CA GLY A 56 -3.16 -10.44 13.09
C GLY A 56 -2.57 -9.49 12.05
N ALA A 57 -1.34 -9.06 12.27
CA ALA A 57 -0.60 -8.34 11.24
C ALA A 57 0.18 -9.34 10.40
N VAL A 58 0.20 -9.14 9.09
CA VAL A 58 1.05 -9.89 8.16
C VAL A 58 2.04 -8.92 7.55
N ALA A 59 3.31 -9.30 7.55
CA ALA A 59 4.34 -8.56 6.85
C ALA A 59 4.25 -8.85 5.35
N VAL A 60 4.05 -7.80 4.56
CA VAL A 60 4.14 -7.82 3.10
C VAL A 60 5.32 -6.96 2.66
N TYR A 61 5.85 -7.21 1.48
CA TYR A 61 6.97 -6.46 0.93
C TYR A 61 6.73 -6.08 -0.52
N LYS A 62 7.46 -5.07 -0.98
CA LYS A 62 7.61 -4.76 -2.40
C LYS A 62 9.01 -4.20 -2.67
N PRO A 63 9.65 -4.54 -3.80
CA PRO A 63 10.90 -3.93 -4.18
C PRO A 63 10.76 -2.42 -4.32
N LEU A 64 11.73 -1.68 -3.82
CA LEU A 64 11.75 -0.22 -3.93
C LEU A 64 11.92 0.25 -5.39
N GLY A 65 12.35 -0.67 -6.28
CA GLY A 65 12.56 -0.37 -7.70
C GLY A 65 13.83 0.43 -7.99
N SER A 66 14.66 0.64 -6.98
CA SER A 66 15.95 1.34 -7.09
C SER A 66 17.02 0.50 -7.78
N ARG A 67 17.95 1.21 -8.40
CA ARG A 67 19.16 0.64 -9.01
C ARG A 67 20.40 1.02 -8.20
N GLN A 68 21.43 0.20 -8.33
CA GLN A 68 22.73 0.45 -7.73
C GLN A 68 23.32 1.74 -8.30
N CYS A 69 23.94 2.54 -7.43
CA CYS A 69 24.48 3.87 -7.73
C CYS A 69 23.41 4.96 -8.00
N GLU A 70 22.11 4.65 -7.88
CA GLU A 70 21.03 5.63 -8.01
C GLU A 70 20.41 5.98 -6.65
N VAL A 71 19.81 7.17 -6.57
CA VAL A 71 19.03 7.56 -5.40
C VAL A 71 17.73 6.75 -5.39
N PRO A 72 17.44 5.99 -4.33
CA PRO A 72 16.20 5.23 -4.27
C PRO A 72 14.97 6.15 -4.22
N PRO A 73 13.83 5.72 -4.79
CA PRO A 73 12.59 6.47 -4.62
C PRO A 73 12.17 6.45 -3.15
N PRO A 74 11.40 7.46 -2.69
CA PRO A 74 10.96 7.52 -1.31
C PRO A 74 9.96 6.40 -1.02
N ARG A 75 10.11 5.74 0.14
CA ARG A 75 9.20 4.69 0.64
C ARG A 75 7.73 5.14 0.68
N ALA A 76 7.51 6.44 0.90
CA ALA A 76 6.19 7.07 0.87
C ALA A 76 5.45 6.85 -0.45
N THR A 77 6.16 6.58 -1.54
CA THR A 77 5.54 6.18 -2.81
C THR A 77 4.78 4.87 -2.68
N LEU A 78 5.39 3.86 -2.06
CA LEU A 78 4.75 2.55 -1.85
C LEU A 78 3.68 2.61 -0.75
N GLU A 79 3.85 3.45 0.26
CA GLU A 79 2.80 3.71 1.27
C GLU A 79 1.53 4.27 0.62
N ARG A 80 1.69 5.22 -0.32
CA ARG A 80 0.55 5.75 -1.09
C ARG A 80 -0.11 4.69 -1.97
N GLU A 81 0.64 3.74 -2.51
CA GLU A 81 0.07 2.63 -3.28
C GLU A 81 -0.81 1.73 -2.40
N LEU A 82 -0.37 1.38 -1.18
CA LEU A 82 -1.19 0.64 -0.22
C LEU A 82 -2.42 1.45 0.20
N ALA A 83 -2.25 2.74 0.49
CA ALA A 83 -3.35 3.62 0.86
C ALA A 83 -4.40 3.73 -0.27
N ALA A 84 -3.96 3.85 -1.52
CA ALA A 84 -4.84 3.87 -2.69
C ALA A 84 -5.58 2.54 -2.89
N ALA A 85 -5.01 1.43 -2.44
CA ALA A 85 -5.66 0.12 -2.40
C ALA A 85 -6.57 -0.09 -1.18
N GLY A 86 -6.72 0.93 -0.31
CA GLY A 86 -7.51 0.83 0.92
C GLY A 86 -6.89 -0.08 1.97
N VAL A 87 -5.56 -0.28 1.93
CA VAL A 87 -4.81 -1.08 2.88
C VAL A 87 -4.17 -0.16 3.91
N PRO A 88 -4.59 -0.21 5.19
CA PRO A 88 -3.94 0.55 6.24
C PRO A 88 -2.58 -0.08 6.58
N VAL A 89 -1.59 0.77 6.84
CA VAL A 89 -0.24 0.36 7.26
C VAL A 89 -0.17 0.43 8.78
N LEU A 90 0.17 -0.69 9.42
CA LEU A 90 0.33 -0.82 10.87
C LEU A 90 1.79 -0.60 11.31
N GLY A 91 2.73 -0.90 10.42
CA GLY A 91 4.16 -0.76 10.65
C GLY A 91 4.93 -0.72 9.33
N THR A 92 6.08 -0.07 9.35
CA THR A 92 6.96 0.07 8.17
C THR A 92 8.40 -0.25 8.56
N ALA A 93 9.09 -1.01 7.73
CA ALA A 93 10.51 -1.26 7.80
C ALA A 93 11.14 -1.25 6.39
N CYS A 94 12.44 -1.06 6.32
CA CYS A 94 13.21 -1.21 5.09
C CYS A 94 14.03 -2.49 5.18
N GLY A 95 14.55 -2.96 4.05
CA GLY A 95 15.24 -4.24 4.03
C GLY A 95 15.93 -4.57 2.72
N ARG A 96 16.55 -5.75 2.70
CA ARG A 96 17.12 -6.39 1.51
C ARG A 96 16.38 -7.69 1.21
N ASP A 97 16.27 -8.03 -0.07
CA ASP A 97 15.59 -9.25 -0.53
C ASP A 97 16.38 -10.55 -0.30
N GLY A 98 17.55 -10.49 0.33
CA GLY A 98 18.39 -11.66 0.63
C GLY A 98 19.13 -12.25 -0.57
N ARG A 99 18.93 -11.70 -1.78
CA ARG A 99 19.53 -12.24 -3.00
C ARG A 99 20.93 -11.68 -3.22
N MET A 100 21.86 -12.55 -3.59
CA MET A 100 23.18 -12.14 -4.08
C MET A 100 23.07 -11.40 -5.41
N ARG A 101 23.74 -10.26 -5.54
CA ARG A 101 23.72 -9.43 -6.76
C ARG A 101 25.13 -8.95 -7.11
N ALA A 102 25.43 -8.86 -8.40
CA ALA A 102 26.66 -8.27 -8.88
C ALA A 102 26.71 -6.76 -8.57
N ALA A 103 27.85 -6.26 -8.11
CA ALA A 103 28.06 -4.86 -7.78
C ALA A 103 28.34 -4.03 -9.05
N LEU A 104 27.27 -3.55 -9.69
CA LEU A 104 27.32 -2.87 -10.99
C LEU A 104 26.29 -1.74 -11.02
N CYS A 105 26.70 -0.53 -11.39
CA CYS A 105 25.76 0.59 -11.50
C CYS A 105 24.66 0.30 -12.54
N GLY A 106 23.42 0.67 -12.20
CA GLY A 106 22.25 0.45 -13.06
C GLY A 106 21.58 -0.93 -12.91
N ALA A 107 22.18 -1.89 -12.22
CA ALA A 107 21.52 -3.14 -11.85
C ALA A 107 20.55 -2.92 -10.67
N PRO A 108 19.53 -3.78 -10.46
CA PRO A 108 18.68 -3.68 -9.27
C PRO A 108 19.52 -3.82 -7.99
N ASP A 109 19.24 -3.04 -6.96
CA ASP A 109 20.05 -3.04 -5.75
C ASP A 109 19.55 -4.03 -4.68
N GLY A 110 18.29 -4.48 -4.80
CA GLY A 110 17.67 -5.48 -3.93
C GLY A 110 16.91 -4.89 -2.73
N ARG A 111 16.87 -3.55 -2.59
CA ARG A 111 16.09 -2.92 -1.52
C ARG A 111 14.61 -3.23 -1.64
N ILE A 112 14.02 -3.55 -0.50
CA ILE A 112 12.59 -3.77 -0.33
C ILE A 112 12.06 -2.84 0.77
N VAL A 113 10.78 -2.50 0.68
CA VAL A 113 10.03 -1.94 1.80
C VAL A 113 9.11 -3.02 2.32
N ILE A 114 9.06 -3.14 3.64
CA ILE A 114 8.28 -4.12 4.37
C ILE A 114 7.19 -3.35 5.12
N PHE A 115 5.94 -3.73 4.89
CA PHE A 115 4.79 -3.16 5.57
C PHE A 115 4.09 -4.23 6.38
N GLU A 116 3.70 -3.88 7.59
CA GLU A 116 2.80 -4.69 8.39
C GLU A 116 1.38 -4.22 8.08
N VAL A 117 0.55 -5.13 7.58
CA VAL A 117 -0.83 -4.84 7.18
C VAL A 117 -1.78 -5.79 7.91
N PRO A 118 -3.04 -5.42 8.12
CA PRO A 118 -4.01 -6.35 8.70
C PRO A 118 -4.17 -7.59 7.82
N THR A 119 -4.31 -8.76 8.45
CA THR A 119 -4.45 -10.06 7.77
C THR A 119 -5.58 -10.04 6.73
N GLU A 120 -6.71 -9.41 7.06
CA GLU A 120 -7.87 -9.28 6.19
C GLU A 120 -7.64 -8.39 4.95
N ARG A 121 -6.53 -7.64 4.91
CA ARG A 121 -6.16 -6.75 3.80
C ARG A 121 -5.02 -7.28 2.94
N VAL A 122 -4.46 -8.45 3.25
CA VAL A 122 -3.35 -9.06 2.48
C VAL A 122 -3.73 -9.27 1.01
N ALA A 123 -4.97 -9.69 0.72
CA ALA A 123 -5.42 -9.87 -0.67
C ALA A 123 -5.47 -8.54 -1.45
N ALA A 124 -5.86 -7.44 -0.80
CA ALA A 124 -5.85 -6.11 -1.41
C ALA A 124 -4.41 -5.60 -1.62
N ALA A 125 -3.51 -5.87 -0.66
CA ALA A 125 -2.08 -5.58 -0.83
C ALA A 125 -1.49 -6.39 -2.01
N ALA A 126 -1.85 -7.66 -2.14
CA ALA A 126 -1.44 -8.51 -3.27
C ALA A 126 -1.94 -7.97 -4.62
N ALA A 127 -3.18 -7.50 -4.68
CA ALA A 127 -3.71 -6.84 -5.88
C ALA A 127 -2.96 -5.55 -6.24
N ALA A 128 -2.36 -4.86 -5.26
CA ALA A 128 -1.48 -3.70 -5.46
C ALA A 128 -0.01 -4.09 -5.76
N GLY A 129 0.29 -5.38 -5.90
CA GLY A 129 1.60 -5.92 -6.25
C GLY A 129 2.56 -6.06 -5.06
N PHE A 130 2.04 -6.18 -3.84
CA PHE A 130 2.82 -6.55 -2.66
C PHE A 130 2.78 -8.06 -2.45
N GLU A 131 3.84 -8.64 -1.91
CA GLU A 131 3.91 -10.07 -1.63
C GLU A 131 4.14 -10.33 -0.15
N PRO A 132 3.70 -11.47 0.41
CA PRO A 132 4.04 -11.86 1.77
C PRO A 132 5.56 -11.92 1.98
N LEU A 133 6.06 -11.36 3.08
CA LEU A 133 7.50 -11.41 3.41
C LEU A 133 8.00 -12.85 3.56
N ALA A 134 7.12 -13.78 3.95
CA ALA A 134 7.42 -15.21 4.01
C ALA A 134 7.92 -15.81 2.68
N ASN A 135 7.68 -15.15 1.55
CA ASN A 135 8.20 -15.57 0.24
C ASN A 135 9.70 -15.24 0.07
N LEU A 136 10.29 -14.46 0.97
CA LEU A 136 11.72 -14.13 1.01
C LEU A 136 12.33 -14.52 2.37
N PRO A 137 12.66 -15.80 2.58
CA PRO A 137 13.18 -16.28 3.86
C PRO A 137 14.52 -15.65 4.25
N ASP A 138 15.33 -15.26 3.25
CA ASP A 138 16.64 -14.62 3.45
C ASP A 138 16.54 -13.09 3.55
N ALA A 139 15.34 -12.50 3.54
CA ALA A 139 15.18 -11.06 3.63
C ALA A 139 15.63 -10.53 4.99
N THR A 140 16.34 -9.41 4.96
CA THR A 140 16.81 -8.72 6.17
C THR A 140 16.01 -7.44 6.41
N ARG A 141 15.78 -7.10 7.68
CA ARG A 141 15.24 -5.78 8.07
C ARG A 141 16.39 -4.85 8.42
N GLU A 142 16.36 -3.62 7.90
CA GLU A 142 17.33 -2.56 8.16
C GLU A 142 16.62 -1.23 8.45
N PRO A 143 17.26 -0.29 9.17
CA PRO A 143 16.71 1.05 9.37
C PRO A 143 16.45 1.74 8.03
N CYS A 144 15.28 2.36 7.88
CA CYS A 144 14.99 3.14 6.69
C CYS A 144 15.89 4.39 6.62
N PRO A 145 16.58 4.64 5.50
CA PRO A 145 17.40 5.83 5.35
C PRO A 145 16.52 7.08 5.19
N GLY A 146 16.81 8.14 5.97
CA GLY A 146 16.27 9.50 5.79
C GLY A 146 14.75 9.63 5.98
N SER A 147 14.30 9.54 7.23
CA SER A 147 12.91 9.79 7.67
C SER A 147 12.32 11.08 7.11
#